data_AF-A0A183ER12-F1
#
_entry.id   AF-A0A183ER12-F1
#
_cell.length_a   1.000
_cell.length_b   1.000
_cell.length_c   1.000
_cell.angle_alpha   90.00
_cell.angle_beta   90.00
_cell.angle_gamma   90.00
#
_symmetry.space_group_name_H-M   'P 1'
#
loop_
_entity.id
_entity.type
_entity.pdbx_description
1 polymer ?
#
loop_
_entity_poly.entity_id
_entity_poly.type
_entity_poly.pdbx_seq_one_letter_code
_entity_poly.pdbx_strand_id
1 'polypeptide(L)'
;MEILEQGISRVRCDRRLFLGMTAVFVALILSTLFVEQYLPSIRYLTAIFRFLVALIIAFCLWHGLIGLTMEMKALKASKASIGMLLND
;
A
#
# COMPACT_ATOMS: atom_id res chain seq x y z
N MET A 1 2.29 26.74 -9.18
CA MET A 1 2.81 25.87 -8.09
C MET A 1 1.73 24.91 -7.55
N GLU A 2 0.43 25.25 -7.59
CA GLU A 2 -0.67 24.42 -7.04
C GLU A 2 -0.84 23.02 -7.65
N ILE A 3 -0.59 22.85 -8.95
CA ILE A 3 -0.75 21.56 -9.66
C ILE A 3 0.24 20.51 -9.12
N LEU A 4 1.40 20.96 -8.62
CA LEU A 4 2.47 20.10 -8.10
C LEU A 4 2.23 19.70 -6.64
N GLU A 5 1.69 20.60 -5.81
CA GLU A 5 1.28 20.29 -4.44
C GLU A 5 0.09 19.31 -4.40
N GLN A 6 -0.85 19.42 -5.33
CA GLN A 6 -1.91 18.43 -5.52
C GLN A 6 -1.35 17.05 -5.91
N GLY A 7 -0.30 16.99 -6.72
CA GLY A 7 0.38 15.75 -7.08
C GLY A 7 1.04 15.07 -5.87
N ILE A 8 1.74 15.83 -5.04
CA ILE A 8 2.39 15.32 -3.81
C ILE A 8 1.34 14.87 -2.77
N SER A 9 0.24 15.60 -2.66
CA SER A 9 -0.88 15.26 -1.77
C SER A 9 -1.58 13.96 -2.22
N ARG A 10 -1.78 13.77 -3.53
CA ARG A 10 -2.35 12.53 -4.09
C ARG A 10 -1.46 11.32 -3.83
N VAL A 11 -0.16 11.41 -4.04
CA VAL A 11 0.79 10.31 -3.77
C VAL A 11 0.80 9.95 -2.27
N ARG A 12 0.65 10.94 -1.38
CA ARG A 12 0.53 10.70 0.07
C ARG A 12 -0.82 10.10 0.47
N CYS A 13 -1.89 10.41 -0.28
CA CYS A 13 -3.23 9.83 -0.10
C CYS A 13 -3.24 8.35 -0.55
N ASP A 14 -2.60 8.05 -1.67
CA ASP A 14 -2.46 6.68 -2.18
C ASP A 14 -1.70 5.79 -1.17
N ARG A 15 -0.61 6.31 -0.60
CA ARG A 15 0.11 5.68 0.52
C ARG A 15 -0.77 5.40 1.75
N ARG A 16 -1.75 6.25 2.08
CA ARG A 16 -2.69 6.00 3.19
C ARG A 16 -3.74 4.96 2.84
N LEU A 17 -4.26 4.97 1.62
CA LEU A 17 -5.20 3.96 1.15
C LEU A 17 -4.56 2.58 1.15
N PHE A 18 -3.31 2.48 0.68
CA PHE A 18 -2.57 1.23 0.63
C PHE A 18 -2.24 0.65 2.01
N LEU A 19 -1.82 1.53 2.93
CA LEU A 19 -1.50 1.17 4.31
C LEU A 19 -2.78 0.85 5.10
N GLY A 20 -3.88 1.56 4.80
CA GLY A 20 -5.22 1.26 5.33
C GLY A 20 -5.73 -0.09 4.86
N MET A 21 -5.59 -0.42 3.58
CA MET A 21 -6.01 -1.71 3.03
C MET A 21 -5.21 -2.87 3.65
N THR A 22 -3.89 -2.69 3.80
CA THR A 22 -3.03 -3.65 4.51
C THR A 22 -3.45 -3.82 5.97
N ALA A 23 -3.75 -2.72 6.68
CA ALA A 23 -4.22 -2.78 8.06
C ALA A 23 -5.57 -3.51 8.19
N VAL A 24 -6.50 -3.30 7.25
CA VAL A 24 -7.78 -4.04 7.20
C VAL A 24 -7.54 -5.53 7.01
N PHE A 25 -6.65 -5.94 6.10
CA PHE A 25 -6.32 -7.35 5.91
C PHE A 25 -5.67 -7.99 7.14
N VAL A 26 -4.79 -7.26 7.85
CA VAL A 26 -4.21 -7.73 9.12
C VAL A 26 -5.28 -7.87 10.21
N ALA A 27 -6.21 -6.91 10.31
CA ALA A 27 -7.33 -6.99 11.26
C ALA A 27 -8.26 -8.17 10.95
N LEU A 28 -8.48 -8.47 9.66
CA LEU A 28 -9.27 -9.61 9.21
C LEU A 28 -8.58 -10.93 9.59
N ILE A 29 -7.25 -11.03 9.42
CA ILE A 29 -6.44 -12.15 9.92
C ILE A 29 -6.61 -12.30 11.44
N LEU A 30 -6.45 -11.24 12.23
CA LEU A 30 -6.61 -11.28 13.69
C LEU A 30 -8.02 -11.76 14.10
N SER A 31 -9.06 -11.28 13.42
CA SER A 31 -10.44 -11.71 13.66
C SER A 31 -10.61 -13.21 13.38
N THR A 32 -10.00 -13.71 12.31
CA THR A 32 -10.01 -15.15 11.99
C THR A 32 -9.31 -16.00 13.06
N LEU A 33 -8.25 -15.51 13.73
CA LEU A 33 -7.65 -16.25 14.88
C LEU A 33 -8.63 -16.39 16.04
N PHE A 34 -9.34 -15.32 16.34
CA PHE A 34 -10.30 -15.30 17.43
C PHE A 34 -11.45 -16.29 17.19
N VAL A 35 -11.90 -16.40 15.94
CA VAL A 35 -12.94 -17.36 15.53
C VAL A 35 -12.42 -18.80 15.55
N GLU A 36 -11.16 -19.02 15.15
CA GLU A 36 -10.53 -20.35 15.15
C GLU A 36 -10.41 -20.93 16.58
N GLN A 37 -10.30 -20.05 17.59
CA GLN A 37 -10.31 -20.45 19.00
C GLN A 37 -11.66 -21.01 19.48
N TYR A 38 -12.78 -20.62 18.85
CA TYR A 38 -14.11 -21.13 19.15
C TYR A 38 -14.51 -22.35 18.30
N LEU A 39 -13.96 -22.50 17.10
CA LEU A 39 -14.34 -23.55 16.14
C LEU A 39 -13.11 -24.30 15.60
N PRO A 40 -12.66 -25.38 16.27
CA PRO A 40 -11.46 -26.13 15.87
C PRO A 40 -11.63 -26.92 14.56
N SER A 41 -12.85 -27.10 14.03
CA SER A 41 -13.09 -27.84 12.78
C SER A 41 -12.66 -27.11 11.50
N ILE A 42 -12.59 -25.77 11.52
CA ILE A 42 -12.28 -24.96 10.31
C ILE A 42 -10.79 -24.56 10.20
N ARG A 43 -9.95 -25.11 11.09
CA ARG A 43 -8.53 -24.79 11.26
C ARG A 43 -7.70 -24.88 9.99
N TYR A 44 -7.92 -25.92 9.19
CA TYR A 44 -7.19 -26.13 7.95
C TYR A 44 -7.59 -25.10 6.88
N LEU A 45 -8.88 -24.77 6.79
CA LEU A 45 -9.40 -23.80 5.83
C LEU A 45 -8.90 -22.39 6.17
N THR A 46 -8.91 -22.02 7.46
CA THR A 46 -8.41 -20.71 7.91
C THR A 46 -6.90 -20.57 7.72
N ALA A 47 -6.12 -21.65 7.86
CA ALA A 47 -4.68 -21.64 7.60
C ALA A 47 -4.34 -21.37 6.12
N ILE A 48 -5.05 -22.03 5.19
CA ILE A 48 -4.86 -21.82 3.74
C ILE A 48 -5.28 -20.39 3.36
N PHE A 49 -6.43 -19.93 3.86
CA PHE A 49 -6.91 -18.58 3.62
C PHE A 49 -5.91 -17.52 4.13
N ARG A 50 -5.36 -17.73 5.34
CA ARG A 50 -4.29 -16.89 5.90
C ARG A 50 -3.09 -16.76 4.98
N PHE A 51 -2.64 -17.88 4.42
CA PHE A 51 -1.46 -17.91 3.57
C PHE A 51 -1.70 -17.13 2.27
N LEU A 52 -2.87 -17.28 1.66
CA LEU A 52 -3.29 -16.50 0.50
C LEU A 52 -3.36 -14.99 0.82
N VAL A 53 -3.97 -14.63 1.95
CA VAL A 53 -4.06 -13.22 2.37
C VAL A 53 -2.66 -12.64 2.63
N ALA A 54 -1.77 -13.39 3.29
CA ALA A 54 -0.39 -12.96 3.52
C ALA A 54 0.38 -12.73 2.20
N LEU A 55 0.17 -13.61 1.20
CA LEU A 55 0.73 -13.43 -0.14
C LEU A 55 0.18 -12.18 -0.82
N ILE A 56 -1.14 -11.93 -0.74
CA ILE A 56 -1.76 -10.73 -1.31
C ILE A 56 -1.21 -9.47 -0.62
N ILE A 57 -1.03 -9.49 0.70
CA ILE A 57 -0.43 -8.37 1.44
C ILE A 57 1.00 -8.12 0.97
N ALA A 58 1.83 -9.17 0.88
CA ALA A 58 3.21 -9.04 0.44
C ALA A 58 3.29 -8.52 -1.00
N PHE A 59 2.44 -9.05 -1.89
CA PHE A 59 2.36 -8.62 -3.29
C PHE A 59 1.89 -7.17 -3.41
N CYS A 60 0.86 -6.80 -2.64
CA CYS A 60 0.41 -5.43 -2.53
C CYS A 60 1.56 -4.53 -2.05
N LEU A 61 2.21 -4.83 -0.93
CA LEU A 61 3.30 -4.01 -0.41
C LEU A 61 4.44 -3.87 -1.42
N TRP A 62 4.78 -4.94 -2.13
CA TRP A 62 5.82 -4.94 -3.16
C TRP A 62 5.46 -4.03 -4.34
N HIS A 63 4.26 -4.19 -4.89
CA HIS A 63 3.77 -3.35 -5.99
C HIS A 63 3.55 -1.90 -5.58
N GLY A 64 2.99 -1.68 -4.39
CA GLY A 64 2.82 -0.37 -3.80
C GLY A 64 4.16 0.32 -3.60
N LEU A 65 5.16 -0.36 -3.05
CA LEU A 65 6.50 0.20 -2.85
C LEU A 65 7.19 0.52 -4.19
N ILE A 66 7.11 -0.37 -5.18
CA ILE A 66 7.76 -0.19 -6.48
C ILE A 66 7.08 0.90 -7.31
N GLY A 67 5.75 0.88 -7.40
CA GLY A 67 4.98 1.91 -8.11
C GLY A 67 5.25 3.30 -7.54
N LEU A 68 5.21 3.44 -6.21
CA LEU A 68 5.45 4.72 -5.55
C LEU A 68 6.90 5.21 -5.70
N THR A 69 7.87 4.29 -5.75
CA THR A 69 9.28 4.65 -5.94
C THR A 69 9.54 5.19 -7.35
N MET A 70 8.91 4.59 -8.36
CA MET A 70 8.99 5.08 -9.73
C MET A 70 8.31 6.44 -9.89
N GLU A 71 7.14 6.63 -9.29
CA GLU A 71 6.40 7.89 -9.34
C GLU A 71 7.13 9.02 -8.61
N MET A 72 7.73 8.77 -7.44
CA MET A 72 8.52 9.78 -6.74
C MET A 72 9.78 10.19 -7.52
N LYS A 73 10.44 9.25 -8.19
CA LYS A 73 11.61 9.55 -9.04
C LYS A 73 11.21 10.39 -10.25
N ALA A 74 10.11 10.05 -10.91
CA ALA A 74 9.58 10.82 -12.03
C ALA A 74 9.21 12.26 -11.61
N LEU A 75 8.49 12.42 -10.49
CA LEU A 75 8.13 13.74 -9.98
C LEU A 75 9.35 14.59 -9.61
N LYS A 76 10.38 13.99 -9.00
CA LYS A 76 11.60 14.71 -8.60
C LYS A 76 12.40 15.17 -9.82
N ALA A 77 12.44 14.36 -10.89
CA ALA A 77 13.07 14.72 -12.16
C ALA A 77 12.33 15.88 -12.84
N SER A 78 10.99 15.86 -12.88
CA SER A 78 10.20 16.97 -13.43
C SER A 78 10.35 18.25 -12.60
N LYS A 79 10.48 18.15 -11.27
CA LYS A 79 10.73 19.33 -10.41
C LYS A 79 12.08 19.99 -10.70
N ALA A 80 13.11 19.17 -10.95
CA ALA A 80 14.44 19.67 -11.31
C ALA A 80 14.44 20.37 -12.67
N SER A 81 13.74 19.83 -13.68
CA SER A 81 13.71 20.45 -15.01
C SER A 81 12.93 21.77 -15.03
N ILE A 82 11.80 21.87 -14.30
CA ILE A 82 11.01 23.11 -14.22
C ILE A 82 11.78 24.19 -13.44
N GLY A 83 12.53 23.81 -12.39
CA GLY A 83 13.36 24.74 -11.64
C GLY A 83 14.50 25.35 -12.45
N MET A 84 15.06 24.59 -13.40
CA MET A 84 16.08 25.12 -14.33
C MET A 84 15.47 26.07 -15.36
N LEU A 85 14.29 25.76 -15.90
CA LEU A 85 13.59 26.62 -16.87
C LEU A 85 13.08 27.96 -16.30
N LEU A 86 12.94 28.06 -14.97
CA LEU A 86 12.51 29.29 -14.29
C LEU A 86 13.69 30.13 -13.76
N ASN A 87 14.90 29.58 -13.81
CA ASN A 87 16.12 30.23 -13.35
C ASN A 87 17.00 30.76 -14.51
N ASP A 88 16.58 30.52 -15.75
CA ASP A 88 16.97 31.26 -16.96
C ASP A 88 15.88 32.30 -17.30
#